data_AF-A0A2E4HP45-F1
#
_entry.id   AF-A0A2E4HP45-F1
#
_cell.length_a   1.000
_cell.length_b   1.000
_cell.length_c   1.000
_cell.angle_alpha   90.00
_cell.angle_beta   90.00
_cell.angle_gamma   90.00
#
_symmetry.space_group_name_H-M   'P 1'
#
loop_
_entity.id
_entity.type
_entity.pdbx_description
1 polymer ?
#
loop_
_entity_poly.entity_id
_entity_poly.type
_entity_poly.pdbx_seq_one_letter_code
_entity_poly.pdbx_strand_id
1 'polypeptide(L)'
;MEYGIITSILIVIGYGLLGGIVAGYTFKRIAKLLVILIALILVAVNYFGYTELLGINYKFLTNFVIEQTELLGSSLLTAALVNIPFAIGFLLGFIIGIRKF
;
A
#
# COMPACT_ATOMS: atom_id res chain seq x y z
N MET A 1 27.75 -23.05 -12.98
CA MET A 1 26.35 -22.98 -12.51
C MET A 1 25.99 -21.62 -11.90
N GLU A 2 26.94 -20.86 -11.33
CA GLU A 2 26.69 -19.54 -10.69
C GLU A 2 26.14 -18.45 -11.63
N TYR A 3 26.60 -18.39 -12.90
CA TYR A 3 26.14 -17.36 -13.85
C TYR A 3 24.62 -17.38 -14.11
N GLY A 4 23.98 -18.55 -14.03
CA GLY A 4 22.53 -18.69 -14.20
C GLY A 4 21.72 -18.08 -13.05
N ILE A 5 22.26 -18.14 -11.83
CA ILE A 5 21.60 -17.62 -10.62
C ILE A 5 21.67 -16.09 -10.61
N ILE A 6 22.84 -15.52 -10.92
CA ILE A 6 23.04 -14.06 -10.98
C ILE A 6 22.14 -13.44 -12.06
N THR A 7 22.09 -14.07 -13.24
CA THR A 7 21.23 -13.61 -14.35
C THR A 7 19.75 -13.64 -13.95
N SER A 8 19.31 -14.70 -13.26
CA SER A 8 17.93 -14.81 -12.77
C SER A 8 17.58 -13.73 -11.75
N ILE A 9 18.49 -13.42 -10.82
CA ILE A 9 18.28 -12.37 -9.82
C ILE A 9 18.15 -10.99 -10.47
N LEU A 10 19.03 -10.68 -11.43
CA LEU A 10 19.01 -9.40 -12.15
C LEU A 10 17.70 -9.21 -12.93
N ILE A 11 17.21 -10.28 -13.57
CA ILE A 11 15.93 -10.25 -14.28
C ILE A 11 14.76 -9.99 -13.31
N VAL A 12 14.73 -10.67 -12.16
CA VAL A 12 13.67 -10.49 -11.14
C VAL A 12 13.68 -9.06 -10.57
N ILE A 13 14.86 -8.50 -10.30
CA ILE A 13 15.01 -7.09 -9.87
C ILE A 13 14.50 -6.15 -10.97
N GLY A 14 14.84 -6.42 -12.24
CA GLY A 14 14.40 -5.63 -13.38
C GLY A 14 12.88 -5.58 -13.54
N TYR A 15 12.21 -6.73 -13.43
CA TYR A 15 10.74 -6.80 -13.46
C TYR A 15 10.11 -6.09 -12.26
N GLY A 16 10.68 -6.27 -11.07
CA GLY A 16 10.28 -5.51 -9.88
C GLY A 16 10.34 -4.02 -10.14
N LEU A 17 11.47 -3.53 -10.67
CA LEU A 17 11.70 -2.11 -10.94
C LEU A 17 10.72 -1.52 -11.95
N LEU A 18 10.47 -2.20 -13.08
CA LEU A 18 9.48 -1.75 -14.06
C LEU A 18 8.06 -1.72 -13.46
N GLY A 19 7.67 -2.77 -12.76
CA GLY A 19 6.38 -2.84 -12.07
C GLY A 19 6.23 -1.73 -11.02
N GLY A 20 7.30 -1.47 -10.25
CA GLY A 20 7.37 -0.40 -9.27
C GLY A 20 7.15 0.97 -9.89
N ILE A 21 7.82 1.29 -11.00
CA ILE A 21 7.67 2.58 -11.70
C ILE A 21 6.22 2.81 -12.11
N VAL A 22 5.59 1.83 -12.75
CA VAL A 22 4.20 1.93 -13.21
C VAL A 22 3.23 2.06 -12.02
N ALA A 23 3.44 1.27 -10.98
CA ALA A 23 2.65 1.34 -9.75
C ALA A 23 2.79 2.70 -9.06
N GLY A 24 4.01 3.21 -8.90
CA GLY A 24 4.29 4.49 -8.26
C GLY A 24 3.70 5.68 -9.02
N TYR A 25 3.80 5.68 -10.34
CA TYR A 25 3.17 6.68 -11.19
C TYR A 25 1.64 6.71 -11.01
N THR A 26 1.01 5.54 -11.06
CA THR A 26 -0.45 5.41 -10.95
C THR A 26 -0.92 5.74 -9.54
N PHE A 27 -0.15 5.35 -8.51
CA PHE A 27 -0.42 5.64 -7.12
C PHE A 27 -0.57 7.14 -6.86
N LYS A 28 0.24 7.99 -7.50
CA LYS A 28 0.16 9.45 -7.37
C LYS A 28 -1.23 10.03 -7.70
N ARG A 29 -1.93 9.43 -8.68
CA ARG A 29 -3.28 9.84 -9.09
C ARG A 29 -4.34 9.35 -8.11
N ILE A 30 -4.22 8.10 -7.67
CA ILE A 30 -5.15 7.46 -6.74
C ILE A 30 -5.01 8.05 -5.33
N ALA A 31 -3.78 8.35 -4.89
CA ALA A 31 -3.50 8.91 -3.57
C ALA A 31 -4.22 10.25 -3.35
N LYS A 32 -4.31 11.10 -4.38
CA LYS A 32 -5.09 12.35 -4.28
C LYS A 32 -6.57 12.09 -3.99
N LEU A 33 -7.16 11.09 -4.66
CA LEU A 33 -8.56 10.71 -4.43
C LEU A 33 -8.75 10.10 -3.04
N LEU A 34 -7.81 9.26 -2.58
CA LEU A 34 -7.85 8.68 -1.24
C LEU A 34 -7.77 9.75 -0.15
N VAL A 35 -6.90 10.74 -0.29
CA VAL A 35 -6.79 11.85 0.67
C VAL A 35 -8.10 12.64 0.76
N ILE A 36 -8.73 12.94 -0.39
CA ILE A 36 -10.04 13.62 -0.42
C ILE A 36 -11.11 12.75 0.26
N LEU A 37 -11.14 11.45 -0.03
CA LEU A 37 -12.10 10.52 0.57
C LEU A 37 -11.93 10.42 2.08
N ILE A 38 -10.69 10.30 2.57
CA ILE A 38 -10.38 10.26 4.00
C ILE A 38 -10.80 11.57 4.67
N ALA A 39 -10.49 12.71 4.07
CA ALA A 39 -10.93 14.01 4.57
C ALA A 39 -12.45 14.10 4.66
N LEU A 40 -13.17 13.62 3.65
CA LEU A 40 -14.63 13.58 3.63
C LEU A 40 -15.20 12.67 4.72
N ILE A 41 -14.63 11.49 4.92
CA ILE A 41 -15.02 10.56 5.98
C ILE A 41 -14.80 11.20 7.36
N LEU A 42 -13.64 11.84 7.58
CA LEU A 42 -13.36 12.52 8.84
C LEU A 42 -14.36 13.63 9.13
N VAL A 43 -14.72 14.45 8.13
CA VAL A 43 -15.74 15.48 8.26
C VAL A 43 -17.12 14.86 8.56
N ALA A 44 -17.49 13.80 7.84
CA ALA A 44 -18.75 13.09 8.06
C ALA A 44 -18.84 12.52 9.47
N VAL A 45 -17.80 11.82 9.94
CA VAL A 45 -17.75 11.25 11.31
C VAL A 45 -17.89 12.34 12.37
N ASN A 46 -17.22 13.48 12.21
CA ASN A 46 -17.38 14.60 13.15
C ASN A 46 -18.80 15.17 13.09
N TYR A 47 -19.35 15.41 11.90
CA TYR A 47 -20.71 15.93 11.72
C TYR A 47 -21.76 15.01 12.37
N PHE A 48 -21.68 13.71 12.10
CA PHE A 48 -22.56 12.71 12.71
C PHE A 48 -22.31 12.51 14.20
N GLY A 49 -21.11 12.80 14.71
CA GLY A 49 -20.81 12.76 16.14
C GLY A 49 -21.45 13.90 16.94
N TYR A 50 -21.71 15.06 16.30
CA TYR A 50 -22.41 16.19 16.93
C TYR A 50 -23.93 15.99 16.99
N THR A 51 -24.47 15.19 16.07
CA THR A 51 -25.86 14.80 16.09
C THR A 51 -25.94 13.45 16.81
N GLU A 52 -26.53 13.36 18.01
CA GLU A 52 -26.76 12.08 18.72
C GLU A 52 -27.60 11.03 17.94
N LEU A 53 -27.89 11.31 16.66
CA LEU A 53 -28.66 10.52 15.69
C LEU A 53 -28.09 9.13 15.41
N LEU A 54 -26.80 8.89 15.63
CA LEU A 54 -26.18 7.58 15.41
C LEU A 54 -25.39 7.18 16.67
N GLY A 55 -25.90 6.21 17.42
CA GLY A 55 -25.19 5.56 18.54
C GLY A 55 -24.00 4.74 18.05
N ILE A 56 -23.01 5.40 17.46
CA ILE A 56 -21.84 4.77 16.84
C ILE A 56 -20.97 4.18 17.96
N ASN A 57 -20.93 2.86 18.04
CA ASN A 57 -20.03 2.15 18.94
C ASN A 57 -18.60 2.18 18.36
N TYR A 58 -17.84 3.19 18.75
CA TYR A 58 -16.44 3.36 18.34
C TYR A 58 -15.57 2.12 18.62
N LYS A 59 -15.89 1.31 19.65
CA LYS A 59 -15.14 0.09 19.96
C LYS A 59 -15.33 -0.99 18.87
N PHE A 60 -16.54 -1.12 18.32
CA PHE A 60 -16.81 -2.04 17.21
C PHE A 60 -16.06 -1.62 15.94
N LEU A 61 -16.09 -0.33 15.61
CA LEU A 61 -15.36 0.21 14.45
C LEU A 61 -13.85 0.01 14.59
N THR A 62 -13.27 0.32 15.75
CA THR A 62 -11.84 0.15 15.99
C THR A 62 -11.42 -1.32 15.87
N ASN A 63 -12.18 -2.25 16.45
CA ASN A 63 -11.87 -3.67 16.35
C ASN A 63 -11.95 -4.19 14.92
N PHE A 64 -12.97 -3.78 14.14
CA PHE A 64 -13.10 -4.16 12.74
C PHE A 64 -11.93 -3.65 11.89
N VAL A 65 -11.48 -2.41 12.13
CA VAL A 65 -10.31 -1.84 11.43
C VAL A 65 -9.04 -2.62 11.79
N ILE A 66 -8.82 -2.91 13.08
CA ILE A 66 -7.63 -3.64 13.56
C ILE A 66 -7.56 -5.02 12.91
N GLU A 67 -8.64 -5.80 12.95
CA GLU A 67 -8.70 -7.16 12.41
C GLU A 67 -8.37 -7.19 10.91
N GLN A 68 -8.92 -6.25 10.14
CA GLN A 68 -8.66 -6.12 8.71
C GLN A 68 -7.20 -5.70 8.44
N THR A 69 -6.62 -4.81 9.26
CA THR A 69 -5.22 -4.39 9.11
C THR A 69 -4.21 -5.48 9.46
N GLU A 70 -4.49 -6.31 10.46
CA GLU A 70 -3.59 -7.42 10.85
C GLU A 70 -3.53 -8.50 9.76
N LEU A 71 -4.67 -8.83 9.14
CA LEU A 71 -4.77 -9.82 8.06
C LEU A 71 -4.04 -9.36 6.79
N LEU A 72 -4.19 -8.08 6.43
CA LEU A 72 -3.55 -7.53 5.23
C LEU A 72 -2.05 -7.26 5.44
N GLY A 73 -1.66 -6.74 6.61
CA GLY A 73 -0.27 -6.38 6.90
C GLY A 73 0.65 -7.59 6.99
N SER A 74 0.19 -8.68 7.62
CA SER A 74 0.99 -9.89 7.81
C SER A 74 1.30 -10.59 6.48
N SER A 75 0.29 -10.81 5.62
CA SER A 75 0.50 -11.53 4.36
C SER A 75 1.37 -10.77 3.36
N LEU A 76 1.21 -9.45 3.26
CA LEU A 76 2.01 -8.61 2.37
C LEU A 76 3.47 -8.53 2.82
N LEU A 77 3.69 -8.42 4.13
CA LEU A 77 5.04 -8.40 4.69
C LEU A 77 5.74 -9.74 4.47
N THR A 78 5.08 -10.87 4.73
CA THR A 78 5.64 -12.20 4.44
C THR A 78 5.94 -12.37 2.96
N ALA A 79 5.04 -11.97 2.06
CA ALA A 79 5.27 -12.05 0.62
C ALA A 79 6.49 -11.23 0.16
N ALA A 80 6.68 -10.02 0.73
CA ALA A 80 7.83 -9.17 0.45
C ALA A 80 9.14 -9.79 0.97
N LEU A 81 9.11 -10.37 2.18
CA LEU A 81 10.27 -11.02 2.80
C LEU A 81 10.68 -12.32 2.09
N VAL A 82 9.75 -13.06 1.50
CA VAL A 82 10.06 -14.26 0.71
C VAL A 82 10.63 -13.89 -0.67
N ASN A 83 10.32 -12.71 -1.19
CA ASN A 83 10.73 -12.25 -2.52
C ASN A 83 11.63 -11.01 -2.48
N ILE A 84 12.66 -11.02 -1.62
CA ILE A 84 13.56 -9.87 -1.40
C ILE A 84 14.10 -9.26 -2.70
N PRO A 85 14.62 -10.03 -3.68
CA PRO A 85 15.16 -9.42 -4.90
C PRO A 85 14.11 -8.63 -5.69
N PHE A 86 12.90 -9.17 -5.82
CA PHE A 86 11.79 -8.47 -6.45
C PHE A 86 11.37 -7.24 -5.65
N ALA A 87 11.23 -7.38 -4.33
CA ALA A 87 10.81 -6.30 -3.44
C ALA A 87 11.78 -5.10 -3.48
N ILE A 88 13.09 -5.35 -3.51
CA ILE A 88 14.10 -4.31 -3.63
C ILE A 88 13.97 -3.57 -4.97
N GLY A 89 13.90 -4.32 -6.08
CA GLY A 89 13.69 -3.73 -7.41
C GLY A 89 12.42 -2.89 -7.46
N PHE A 90 11.32 -3.46 -6.96
CA PHE A 90 10.02 -2.80 -6.91
C PHE A 90 10.02 -1.52 -6.07
N LEU A 91 10.58 -1.53 -4.87
CA LEU A 91 10.64 -0.34 -4.02
C LEU A 91 11.44 0.79 -4.68
N LEU A 92 12.59 0.48 -5.27
CA LEU A 92 13.39 1.46 -6.01
C LEU A 92 12.61 2.03 -7.19
N GLY A 93 11.99 1.15 -7.98
CA GLY A 93 11.14 1.55 -9.10
C GLY A 93 9.97 2.42 -8.65
N PHE A 94 9.32 2.06 -7.55
CA PHE A 94 8.17 2.77 -6.98
C PHE A 94 8.53 4.18 -6.51
N ILE A 95 9.66 4.34 -5.81
CA ILE A 95 10.17 5.66 -5.40
C ILE A 95 10.45 6.52 -6.64
N ILE A 96 11.06 5.95 -7.68
CA ILE A 96 11.30 6.66 -8.94
C ILE A 96 9.98 7.04 -9.61
N GLY A 97 9.03 6.10 -9.67
CA GLY A 97 7.69 6.30 -10.21
C GLY A 97 6.95 7.46 -9.54
N ILE A 98 6.98 7.51 -8.20
CA ILE A 98 6.36 8.61 -7.43
C ILE A 98 7.10 9.92 -7.60
N ARG A 99 8.45 9.93 -7.61
CA ARG A 99 9.19 11.21 -7.63
C ARG A 99 9.19 11.84 -9.02
N LYS A 100 9.41 11.03 -10.06
CA LYS A 100 9.76 11.50 -11.40
C LYS A 100 8.57 11.54 -12.38
N PHE A 101 7.53 10.75 -12.14
CA PHE A 101 6.31 10.73 -12.94
C PHE A 101 5.11 11.15 -12.10
#